data_AF-A0A7J9IAH2-F1
#
_entry.id   AF-A0A7J9IAH2-F1
#
_cell.length_a   1.000
_cell.length_b   1.000
_cell.length_c   1.000
_cell.angle_alpha   90.00
_cell.angle_beta   90.00
_cell.angle_gamma   90.00
#
_symmetry.space_group_name_H-M   'P 1'
#
loop_
_entity.id
_entity.type
_entity.pdbx_description
1 polymer ?
#
loop_
_entity_poly.entity_id
_entity_poly.type
_entity_poly.pdbx_seq_one_letter_code
_entity_poly.pdbx_strand_id
1 'polypeptide(L)'
;SLVYGNNIISSAIISTSATIGLQFYPIWEAASVDEWLYNDGPYELIVLHFLLGVACYMGREWELSFRLGVAGVFDGSLFSAMHGSLVTFSLIRETTENESRNEGYRFSQEEETYNIVAA
;
A
#
# COMPACT_ATOMS: atom_id res chain seq x y z
N SER A 1 12.69 15.39 -12.68
CA SER A 1 12.07 15.75 -11.37
C SER A 1 10.98 16.79 -11.58
N LEU A 2 10.17 17.09 -10.55
CA LEU A 2 9.15 18.15 -10.61
C LEU A 2 9.75 19.53 -10.94
N VAL A 3 10.91 19.85 -10.35
CA VAL A 3 11.63 21.12 -10.60
C VAL A 3 12.11 21.23 -12.05
N TYR A 4 12.37 20.08 -12.71
CA TYR A 4 12.74 20.02 -14.13
C TYR A 4 11.52 19.81 -15.05
N GLY A 5 10.37 20.41 -14.73
CA GLY A 5 9.22 20.49 -15.63
C GLY A 5 8.33 19.25 -15.73
N ASN A 6 8.43 18.31 -14.79
CA ASN A 6 7.52 17.17 -14.71
C ASN A 6 6.31 17.48 -13.81
N ASN A 7 5.17 16.83 -14.07
CA ASN A 7 4.03 16.79 -13.15
C ASN A 7 3.98 15.44 -12.41
N ILE A 8 2.98 15.21 -11.55
CA ILE A 8 2.86 13.98 -10.74
C ILE A 8 2.74 12.71 -11.61
N ILE A 9 2.12 12.80 -12.80
CA ILE A 9 1.93 11.69 -13.72
C ILE A 9 3.23 11.40 -14.50
N SER A 10 3.95 12.44 -14.91
CA SER A 10 5.17 12.30 -15.72
C SER A 10 6.45 12.16 -14.90
N SER A 11 6.42 12.51 -13.61
CA SER A 11 7.58 12.42 -12.74
C SER A 11 7.92 10.97 -12.43
N ALA A 12 9.18 10.60 -12.63
CA ALA A 12 9.72 9.31 -12.25
C ALA A 12 11.14 9.46 -11.70
N ILE A 13 11.60 8.45 -10.96
CA ILE A 13 13.01 8.22 -10.67
C ILE A 13 13.51 7.28 -11.77
N ILE A 14 14.51 7.73 -12.53
CA ILE A 14 15.07 6.97 -13.65
C ILE A 14 15.89 5.79 -13.10
N SER A 15 15.87 4.65 -13.78
CA SER A 15 16.65 3.48 -13.37
C SER A 15 18.15 3.74 -13.50
N THR A 16 18.95 3.17 -12.60
CA THR A 16 20.41 3.22 -12.63
C THR A 16 20.96 2.85 -14.01
N SER A 17 21.99 3.59 -14.45
CA SER A 17 22.60 3.43 -15.77
C SER A 17 23.01 2.00 -16.08
N ALA A 18 22.68 1.52 -17.28
CA ALA A 18 23.03 0.16 -17.73
C ALA A 18 24.54 -0.10 -17.78
N THR A 19 25.38 0.94 -17.80
CA THR A 19 26.84 0.82 -17.75
C THR A 19 27.33 0.31 -16.38
N ILE A 20 26.62 0.60 -15.30
CA ILE A 20 26.89 0.05 -13.96
C ILE A 20 26.46 -1.43 -13.88
N GLY A 21 25.42 -1.80 -14.62
CA GLY A 21 24.90 -3.16 -14.68
C GLY A 21 24.28 -3.60 -13.35
N LEU A 22 24.83 -4.65 -12.74
CA LEU A 22 24.41 -5.19 -11.43
C LEU A 22 25.45 -4.93 -10.31
N GLN A 23 26.41 -4.04 -10.56
CA GLN A 23 27.39 -3.66 -9.55
C GLN A 23 26.72 -2.80 -8.47
N PHE A 24 27.15 -2.97 -7.22
CA PHE A 24 26.69 -2.14 -6.11
C PHE A 24 27.30 -0.75 -6.23
N TYR A 25 26.49 0.29 -6.42
CA TYR A 25 26.94 1.67 -6.65
C TYR A 25 26.49 2.63 -5.52
N PRO A 26 27.07 2.51 -4.32
CA PRO A 26 26.80 3.41 -3.21
C PRO A 26 27.41 4.80 -3.47
N ILE A 27 26.95 5.80 -2.72
CA ILE A 27 27.38 7.20 -2.91
C ILE A 27 28.91 7.40 -2.80
N TRP A 28 29.61 6.55 -2.04
CA TRP A 28 31.06 6.62 -1.87
C TRP A 28 31.86 5.94 -2.99
N GLU A 29 31.19 5.27 -3.94
CA GLU A 29 31.84 4.70 -5.13
C GLU A 29 31.97 5.73 -6.26
N ALA A 30 31.17 6.80 -6.22
CA ALA A 30 31.25 7.92 -7.15
C ALA A 30 32.36 8.91 -6.74
N ALA A 31 33.00 9.56 -7.71
CA ALA A 31 33.96 10.63 -7.44
C ALA A 31 33.30 11.90 -6.88
N SER A 32 31.99 12.08 -7.11
CA SER A 32 31.20 13.19 -6.58
C SER A 32 29.71 12.87 -6.50
N VAL A 33 28.95 13.70 -5.78
CA VAL A 33 27.48 13.61 -5.72
C VAL A 33 26.86 13.89 -7.09
N ASP A 34 27.43 14.79 -7.89
CA ASP A 34 26.92 15.10 -9.22
C ASP A 34 27.08 13.91 -10.17
N GLU A 35 28.20 13.18 -10.09
CA GLU A 35 28.39 11.93 -10.84
C GLU A 35 27.40 10.86 -10.38
N TRP A 36 27.20 10.72 -9.07
CA TRP A 36 26.24 9.77 -8.50
C TRP A 36 24.80 10.06 -8.95
N LEU A 37 24.41 11.34 -9.01
CA LEU A 37 23.11 11.77 -9.54
C LEU A 37 22.99 11.57 -11.05
N TYR A 38 24.07 11.82 -11.80
CA TYR A 38 24.11 11.62 -13.24
C TYR A 38 23.91 10.15 -13.63
N ASN A 39 24.44 9.23 -12.82
CA ASN A 39 24.32 7.79 -13.03
C ASN A 39 23.05 7.16 -12.43
N ASP A 40 22.12 7.98 -11.92
CA ASP A 40 20.88 7.54 -11.28
C ASP A 40 21.11 6.61 -10.06
N GLY A 41 22.15 6.89 -9.28
CA GLY A 41 22.44 6.22 -8.01
C GLY A 41 21.30 6.23 -6.97
N PRO A 42 20.43 7.27 -6.89
CA PRO A 42 19.27 7.25 -6.01
C PRO A 42 18.31 6.07 -6.22
N TYR A 43 18.20 5.55 -7.44
CA TYR A 43 17.31 4.43 -7.75
C TYR A 43 17.70 3.17 -6.97
N GLU A 44 18.97 2.77 -7.06
CA GLU A 44 19.51 1.60 -6.36
C GLU A 44 19.36 1.74 -4.84
N LEU A 45 19.69 2.92 -4.31
CA LEU A 45 19.52 3.21 -2.87
C LEU A 45 18.08 3.01 -2.43
N ILE A 46 17.11 3.59 -3.16
CA ILE A 46 15.69 3.52 -2.79
C ILE A 46 15.18 2.08 -2.87
N VAL A 47 15.47 1.36 -3.96
CA VAL A 47 14.98 0.00 -4.15
C VAL A 47 15.51 -0.93 -3.06
N LEU A 48 16.81 -0.87 -2.74
CA LEU A 48 17.41 -1.73 -1.71
C LEU A 48 16.83 -1.45 -0.32
N HIS A 49 16.74 -0.18 0.07
CA HIS A 49 16.18 0.18 1.38
C HIS A 49 14.69 -0.14 1.46
N PHE A 50 13.94 0.06 0.37
CA PHE A 50 12.52 -0.28 0.30
C PHE A 50 12.31 -1.78 0.47
N LEU A 51 13.05 -2.63 -0.26
CA LEU A 51 12.93 -4.08 -0.15
C LEU A 51 13.29 -4.60 1.25
N LEU A 52 14.36 -4.05 1.85
CA LEU A 52 14.70 -4.35 3.24
C LEU A 52 13.57 -3.91 4.19
N GLY A 53 13.00 -2.72 3.99
CA GLY A 53 11.88 -2.21 4.76
C GLY A 53 10.64 -3.10 4.65
N VAL A 54 10.29 -3.57 3.45
CA VAL A 54 9.19 -4.51 3.22
C VAL A 54 9.48 -5.85 3.88
N ALA A 55 10.71 -6.38 3.78
CA ALA A 55 11.09 -7.63 4.45
C ALA A 55 11.00 -7.50 5.98
N CYS A 56 11.47 -6.40 6.55
CA CYS A 56 11.34 -6.10 7.98
C CYS A 56 9.87 -5.90 8.39
N TYR A 57 9.05 -5.26 7.55
CA TYR A 57 7.62 -5.08 7.78
C TYR A 57 6.90 -6.43 7.78
N MET A 58 7.14 -7.27 6.79
CA MET A 58 6.64 -8.65 6.75
C MET A 58 7.16 -9.46 7.94
N GLY A 59 8.41 -9.26 8.36
CA GLY A 59 8.99 -9.89 9.54
C GLY A 59 8.36 -9.44 10.85
N ARG A 60 7.91 -8.18 10.92
CA ARG A 60 7.18 -7.61 12.05
C ARG A 60 5.78 -8.20 12.19
N GLU A 61 5.08 -8.44 11.08
CA GLU A 61 3.72 -9.00 11.08
C GLU A 61 3.70 -10.56 11.07
N TRP A 62 4.77 -11.15 10.51
CA TRP A 62 5.21 -12.55 10.35
C TRP A 62 4.36 -13.58 9.55
N GLU A 63 5.13 -14.32 8.72
CA GLU A 63 4.90 -15.55 7.92
C GLU A 63 3.56 -15.75 7.21
N LEU A 64 3.47 -15.45 5.90
CA LEU A 64 3.01 -16.41 4.88
C LEU A 64 2.94 -15.87 3.44
N SER A 65 2.79 -16.88 2.58
CA SER A 65 3.09 -17.03 1.16
C SER A 65 2.25 -16.24 0.15
N PHE A 66 2.96 -15.86 -0.91
CA PHE A 66 2.48 -15.17 -2.11
C PHE A 66 2.03 -16.17 -3.19
N ARG A 67 0.82 -16.02 -3.76
CA ARG A 67 0.48 -16.41 -5.16
C ARG A 67 -0.94 -16.01 -5.60
N LEU A 68 -1.06 -15.72 -6.90
CA LEU A 68 -2.22 -15.29 -7.75
C LEU A 68 -2.60 -13.79 -7.71
N GLY A 69 -2.23 -13.06 -8.77
CA GLY A 69 -2.30 -11.59 -8.84
C GLY A 69 -3.52 -10.96 -9.49
N VAL A 70 -4.14 -11.56 -10.52
CA VAL A 70 -5.27 -10.89 -11.23
C VAL A 70 -6.62 -11.30 -10.64
N ALA A 71 -6.93 -12.59 -10.61
CA ALA A 71 -8.15 -13.10 -9.98
C ALA A 71 -8.22 -12.70 -8.50
N GLY A 72 -7.10 -12.77 -7.77
CA GLY A 72 -7.04 -12.35 -6.37
C GLY A 72 -7.38 -10.88 -6.13
N VAL A 73 -7.01 -9.97 -7.03
CA VAL A 73 -7.36 -8.54 -6.91
C VAL A 73 -8.83 -8.30 -7.23
N PHE A 74 -9.34 -8.88 -8.31
CA PHE A 74 -10.75 -8.74 -8.68
C PHE A 74 -11.67 -9.37 -7.63
N ASP A 75 -11.42 -10.63 -7.26
CA ASP A 75 -12.20 -11.34 -6.24
C ASP A 75 -12.08 -10.63 -4.88
N GLY A 76 -10.88 -10.17 -4.51
CA GLY A 76 -10.68 -9.41 -3.29
C GLY A 76 -11.51 -8.12 -3.25
N SER A 77 -11.56 -7.35 -4.35
CA SER A 77 -12.39 -6.14 -4.43
C SER A 77 -13.89 -6.45 -4.41
N LEU A 78 -14.30 -7.53 -5.08
CA LEU A 78 -15.68 -7.99 -5.11
C LEU A 78 -16.14 -8.43 -3.71
N PHE A 79 -15.38 -9.27 -3.03
CA PHE A 79 -15.69 -9.72 -1.68
C PHE A 79 -15.63 -8.58 -0.66
N SER A 80 -14.71 -7.61 -0.83
CA SER A 80 -14.71 -6.40 0.01
C SER A 80 -16.01 -5.60 -0.13
N ALA A 81 -16.50 -5.43 -1.36
CA ALA A 81 -17.76 -4.72 -1.62
C ALA A 81 -18.98 -5.51 -1.13
N MET A 82 -19.02 -6.82 -1.39
CA MET A 82 -20.09 -7.72 -0.94
C MET A 82 -20.17 -7.78 0.58
N HIS A 83 -19.04 -7.96 1.27
CA HIS A 83 -19.03 -7.99 2.73
C HIS A 83 -19.53 -6.65 3.31
N GLY A 84 -19.03 -5.52 2.78
CA GLY A 84 -19.48 -4.20 3.19
C GLY A 84 -20.99 -3.98 2.97
N SER A 85 -21.56 -4.44 1.85
CA SER A 85 -22.98 -4.25 1.55
C SER A 85 -23.90 -5.12 2.41
N LEU A 86 -23.55 -6.40 2.62
CA LEU A 86 -24.33 -7.31 3.47
C LEU A 86 -24.34 -6.88 4.93
N VAL A 87 -23.18 -6.49 5.47
CA VAL A 87 -23.09 -5.96 6.84
C VAL A 87 -23.88 -4.66 6.97
N THR A 88 -23.74 -3.73 6.03
CA THR A 88 -24.46 -2.43 6.08
C THR A 88 -25.98 -2.60 5.96
N PHE A 89 -26.44 -3.59 5.20
CA PHE A 89 -27.87 -3.86 4.99
C PHE A 89 -28.55 -4.47 6.22
N SER A 90 -27.80 -5.26 7.00
CA SER A 90 -28.30 -6.00 8.16
C SER A 90 -28.03 -5.32 9.51
N LEU A 91 -27.59 -4.05 9.51
CA LEU A 91 -27.39 -3.25 10.73
C LEU A 91 -28.67 -3.16 11.57
N ILE A 92 -28.53 -3.39 12.87
CA ILE A 92 -29.63 -3.24 13.82
C ILE A 92 -29.91 -1.73 13.99
N ARG A 93 -31.18 -1.34 13.98
CA ARG A 93 -31.57 0.08 14.06
C ARG A 93 -31.51 0.56 15.52
N GLU A 94 -30.38 1.16 15.88
CA GLU A 94 -30.14 1.80 17.18
C GLU A 94 -30.30 3.33 17.16
N THR A 95 -30.42 3.93 15.97
CA THR A 95 -30.50 5.38 15.79
C THR A 95 -31.81 5.85 15.16
N THR A 96 -32.10 7.13 15.31
CA THR A 96 -33.17 7.87 14.64
C THR A 96 -32.82 8.22 13.20
N GLU A 97 -33.81 8.69 12.42
CA GLU A 97 -33.62 9.07 11.01
C GLU A 97 -32.82 10.37 10.80
N ASN A 98 -32.69 11.20 11.85
CA ASN A 98 -32.04 12.51 11.79
C ASN A 98 -30.55 12.45 12.18
N GLU A 99 -30.03 11.26 12.50
CA GLU A 99 -28.63 11.05 12.88
C GLU A 99 -28.00 9.93 12.05
N SER A 100 -26.67 9.87 12.03
CA SER A 100 -25.96 8.83 11.29
C SER A 100 -26.14 7.47 11.93
N ARG A 101 -26.34 6.43 11.13
CA ARG A 101 -26.43 5.03 11.61
C ARG A 101 -25.14 4.57 12.31
N ASN A 102 -24.01 5.20 12.03
CA ASN A 102 -22.73 4.86 12.68
C ASN A 102 -22.72 5.20 14.17
N GLU A 103 -23.52 6.16 14.63
CA GLU A 103 -23.64 6.52 16.05
C GLU A 103 -24.29 5.40 16.89
N GLY A 104 -24.93 4.43 16.23
CA GLY A 104 -25.47 3.24 16.87
C GLY A 104 -24.40 2.23 17.32
N TYR A 105 -23.17 2.32 16.80
CA TYR A 105 -22.05 1.49 17.24
C TYR A 105 -21.26 2.19 18.34
N ARG A 106 -20.93 1.44 19.41
CA ARG A 106 -20.05 1.90 20.48
C ARG A 106 -18.78 1.07 20.51
N PHE A 107 -17.64 1.74 20.53
CA PHE A 107 -16.36 1.07 20.72
C PHE A 107 -16.37 0.29 22.05
N SER A 108 -15.93 -0.98 22.00
CA SER A 108 -15.94 -1.92 23.13
C SER A 108 -17.33 -2.43 23.56
N GLN A 109 -18.36 -2.35 22.72
CA GLN A 109 -19.61 -3.07 22.96
C GLN A 109 -19.43 -4.60 22.85
N GLU A 110 -20.24 -5.36 23.59
CA GLU A 110 -20.20 -6.83 23.59
C GLU A 110 -21.13 -7.45 22.54
N GLU A 111 -22.22 -6.76 22.18
CA GLU A 111 -23.21 -7.24 21.22
C GLU A 111 -22.81 -6.95 19.77
N GLU A 112 -23.15 -7.87 18.87
CA GLU A 112 -22.97 -7.71 17.42
C GLU A 112 -23.80 -6.55 16.88
N THR A 113 -23.22 -5.75 15.98
CA THR A 113 -23.86 -4.53 15.44
C THR A 113 -24.84 -4.83 14.29
N TYR A 114 -24.80 -6.03 13.73
CA TYR A 114 -25.61 -6.45 12.60
C TYR A 114 -26.14 -7.87 12.79
N ASN A 115 -27.21 -8.20 12.07
CA ASN A 115 -27.80 -9.53 12.13
C ASN A 115 -27.24 -10.42 11.01
N ILE A 116 -26.30 -11.31 11.33
CA ILE A 116 -25.72 -12.27 10.38
C ILE A 116 -26.74 -13.23 9.76
N VAL A 117 -27.87 -13.50 10.42
CA VAL A 117 -28.93 -14.37 9.87
C VAL A 117 -29.75 -13.65 8.79
N ALA A 118 -29.76 -12.31 8.82
CA ALA A 118 -30.44 -11.47 7.84
C ALA A 118 -29.52 -10.97 6.72
N ALA A 119 -28.21 -11.22 6.82
CA ALA A 119 -27.19 -10.92 5.82
C ALA A 119 -27.10 -12.06 4.79
#